data_AF-A0A7S2Z352-F1
#
_entry.id   AF-A0A7S2Z352-F1
#
_cell.length_a   1.000
_cell.length_b   1.000
_cell.length_c   1.000
_cell.angle_alpha   90.00
_cell.angle_beta   90.00
_cell.angle_gamma   90.00
#
_symmetry.space_group_name_H-M   'P 1'
#
loop_
_entity.id
_entity.type
_entity.pdbx_description
1 polymer ?
#
loop_
_entity_poly.entity_id
_entity_poly.type
_entity_poly.pdbx_seq_one_letter_code
_entity_poly.pdbx_strand_id
1 'polypeptide(L)'
;SRNVIQMAALWLILLGLVSRVGAFVAAMPLAIVCGTLCCTSGLISSVGISIAQIAKLNSPRNLFIMGFAIFNGLSIQTRLKMPAESSGGRDVPSSLLQLILWEGVVNPLVLCGGLALLLDTTVPASGSDPIEERGLHIWRREPNERYQHVFFLPHPIRQFASWCLRPFKKASSTRDQC
;
A
#
# COMPACT_ATOMS: atom_id res chain seq x y z
N SER A 1 12.92 -1.51 -20.57
CA SER A 1 12.52 -1.36 -21.99
C SER A 1 11.00 -1.37 -22.09
N ARG A 2 10.39 -0.39 -22.76
CA ARG A 2 8.92 -0.30 -22.90
C ARG A 2 8.34 -1.45 -23.73
N ASN A 3 9.08 -1.87 -24.76
CA ASN A 3 8.66 -2.95 -25.66
C ASN A 3 8.55 -4.29 -24.94
N VAL A 4 9.44 -4.58 -23.98
CA VAL A 4 9.40 -5.82 -23.20
C VAL A 4 8.14 -5.90 -22.34
N ILE A 5 7.74 -4.80 -21.70
CA ILE A 5 6.53 -4.76 -20.87
C ILE A 5 5.28 -4.90 -21.74
N GLN A 6 5.27 -4.26 -22.90
CA GLN A 6 4.16 -4.38 -23.85
C GLN A 6 4.04 -5.81 -24.40
N MET A 7 5.15 -6.46 -24.75
CA MET A 7 5.11 -7.84 -25.24
C MET A 7 4.70 -8.81 -24.13
N ALA A 8 5.19 -8.62 -22.90
CA ALA A 8 4.76 -9.41 -21.74
C ALA A 8 3.25 -9.26 -21.48
N ALA A 9 2.72 -8.03 -21.55
CA ALA A 9 1.29 -7.78 -21.37
C ALA A 9 0.45 -8.47 -22.46
N LEU A 10 0.88 -8.39 -23.73
CA LEU A 10 0.22 -9.10 -24.84
C LEU A 10 0.24 -10.62 -24.61
N TRP A 11 1.37 -11.18 -24.21
CA TRP A 11 1.49 -12.61 -23.87
C TRP A 11 0.57 -13.01 -22.73
N LEU A 12 0.48 -12.22 -21.66
CA LEU A 12 -0.42 -12.50 -20.53
C LEU A 12 -1.90 -12.48 -20.94
N ILE A 13 -2.30 -11.56 -21.82
CA ILE A 13 -3.67 -11.51 -22.36
C ILE A 13 -3.96 -12.76 -23.19
N LEU A 14 -3.06 -13.11 -24.12
CA LEU A 14 -3.23 -14.29 -24.98
C LEU A 14 -3.32 -15.58 -24.15
N LEU A 15 -2.43 -15.75 -23.17
CA LEU A 15 -2.44 -16.91 -22.27
C LEU A 15 -3.68 -16.95 -21.37
N GLY A 16 -4.19 -15.79 -20.93
CA GLY A 16 -5.41 -15.69 -20.13
C GLY A 16 -6.69 -16.03 -20.91
N LEU A 17 -6.73 -15.76 -22.22
CA LEU A 17 -7.86 -16.12 -23.09
C LEU A 17 -7.90 -17.63 -23.42
N VAL A 18 -6.75 -18.30 -23.40
CA VAL A 18 -6.67 -19.75 -23.63
C VAL A 18 -7.03 -20.50 -22.35
N SER A 19 -8.30 -20.90 -22.23
CA SER A 19 -8.84 -21.64 -21.07
C SER A 19 -8.08 -22.94 -20.73
N ARG A 20 -7.42 -23.56 -21.71
CA ARG A 20 -6.55 -24.74 -21.48
C ARG A 20 -5.35 -24.44 -20.58
N VAL A 21 -4.80 -23.22 -20.65
CA VAL A 21 -3.73 -22.78 -19.75
C VAL A 21 -4.26 -22.61 -18.33
N GLY A 22 -5.48 -22.07 -18.18
CA GLY A 22 -6.16 -22.00 -16.89
C GLY A 22 -6.38 -23.38 -16.25
N ALA A 23 -6.76 -24.38 -17.04
CA ALA A 23 -6.91 -25.76 -16.56
C ALA A 23 -5.57 -26.36 -16.07
N PHE A 24 -4.47 -26.05 -16.76
CA PHE A 24 -3.13 -26.46 -16.34
C PHE A 24 -2.69 -25.79 -15.02
N VAL A 25 -2.95 -24.48 -14.87
CA VAL A 25 -2.68 -23.76 -13.62
C VAL A 25 -3.53 -24.28 -12.46
N ALA A 26 -4.81 -24.61 -12.71
CA ALA A 26 -5.69 -25.19 -11.71
C ALA A 26 -5.28 -26.63 -11.30
N ALA A 27 -4.58 -27.35 -12.17
CA ALA A 27 -4.05 -28.67 -11.89
C ALA A 27 -2.72 -28.65 -11.10
N MET A 28 -2.14 -27.47 -10.82
CA MET A 28 -0.91 -27.38 -10.03
C MET A 28 -1.12 -27.82 -8.57
N PRO A 29 -0.18 -28.57 -7.98
CA PRO A 29 -0.23 -28.94 -6.56
C PRO A 29 -0.30 -27.71 -5.65
N LEU A 30 -1.12 -27.79 -4.60
CA LEU A 30 -1.30 -26.72 -3.61
C LEU A 30 0.04 -26.24 -3.01
N ALA A 31 1.00 -27.15 -2.83
CA ALA A 31 2.33 -26.83 -2.31
C ALA A 31 3.07 -25.77 -3.15
N ILE A 32 2.94 -25.82 -4.48
CA ILE A 32 3.59 -24.85 -5.38
C ILE A 32 2.88 -23.50 -5.29
N VAL A 33 1.55 -23.50 -5.20
CA VAL A 33 0.75 -22.28 -5.05
C VAL A 33 1.10 -21.57 -3.74
N CYS A 34 1.18 -22.30 -2.62
CA CYS A 34 1.61 -21.74 -1.35
C CYS A 34 3.05 -21.20 -1.38
N GLY A 35 3.97 -21.92 -2.04
CA GLY A 35 5.36 -21.48 -2.19
C GLY A 35 5.48 -20.18 -2.98
N THR A 36 4.77 -20.08 -4.12
CA THR A 36 4.78 -18.87 -4.97
C THR A 36 4.12 -17.68 -4.28
N LEU A 37 3.01 -17.87 -3.56
CA LEU A 37 2.39 -16.86 -2.71
C LEU A 37 3.31 -16.41 -1.57
N CYS A 38 4.02 -17.33 -0.93
CA CYS A 38 5.00 -17.01 0.12
C CYS A 38 6.17 -16.17 -0.44
N CYS A 39 6.75 -16.56 -1.57
CA CYS A 39 7.84 -15.81 -2.19
C CYS A 39 7.42 -14.39 -2.61
N THR A 40 6.26 -14.25 -3.25
CA THR A 40 5.76 -12.94 -3.70
C THR A 40 5.36 -12.05 -2.53
N SER A 41 4.66 -12.58 -1.52
CA SER A 41 4.31 -11.84 -0.30
C SER A 41 5.55 -11.41 0.49
N GLY A 42 6.59 -12.25 0.55
CA GLY A 42 7.88 -11.91 1.15
C GLY A 42 8.59 -10.78 0.40
N LEU A 43 8.60 -10.82 -0.94
CA LEU A 43 9.16 -9.74 -1.76
C LEU A 43 8.40 -8.42 -1.58
N ILE A 44 7.07 -8.46 -1.58
CA ILE A 44 6.22 -7.28 -1.35
C ILE A 44 6.49 -6.71 0.06
N SER A 45 6.60 -7.57 1.07
CA SER A 45 6.91 -7.17 2.44
C SER A 45 8.30 -6.53 2.55
N SER A 46 9.30 -7.09 1.88
CA SER A 46 10.66 -6.53 1.85
C SER A 46 10.69 -5.14 1.20
N VAL A 47 10.02 -4.96 0.06
CA VAL A 47 9.88 -3.65 -0.58
C VAL A 47 9.13 -2.68 0.32
N GLY A 48 8.08 -3.11 1.01
CA GLY A 48 7.35 -2.29 2.00
C GLY A 48 8.24 -1.81 3.15
N ILE A 49 9.06 -2.69 3.72
CA ILE A 49 10.03 -2.33 4.76
C ILE A 49 11.07 -1.33 4.22
N SER A 50 11.53 -1.50 2.98
CA SER A 50 12.47 -0.55 2.35
C SER A 50 11.89 0.87 2.21
N ILE A 51 10.58 0.98 2.00
CA ILE A 51 9.88 2.27 1.98
C ILE A 51 9.75 2.82 3.41
N ALA A 52 9.49 1.97 4.41
CA ALA A 52 9.45 2.38 5.81
C ALA A 52 10.81 2.89 6.33
N GLN A 53 11.92 2.39 5.77
CA GLN A 53 13.28 2.87 6.05
C GLN A 53 13.55 4.32 5.60
N ILE A 54 12.65 4.93 4.81
CA ILE A 54 12.72 6.37 4.51
C ILE A 54 12.50 7.19 5.78
N ALA A 55 11.69 6.70 6.72
CA ALA A 55 11.57 7.26 8.06
C ALA A 55 12.74 6.80 8.95
N LYS A 56 13.07 7.58 9.97
CA LYS A 56 14.20 7.29 10.87
C LYS A 56 13.84 6.14 11.82
N LEU A 57 14.20 4.90 11.44
CA LEU A 57 13.97 3.69 12.27
C LEU A 57 14.92 3.57 13.47
N ASN A 58 15.81 4.53 13.70
CA ASN A 58 16.53 4.64 14.97
C ASN A 58 15.71 5.33 16.07
N SER A 59 14.59 5.97 15.72
CA SER A 59 13.71 6.57 16.72
C SER A 59 12.80 5.49 17.33
N PRO A 60 12.76 5.36 18.68
CA PRO A 60 11.87 4.42 19.35
C PRO A 60 10.39 4.72 19.05
N ARG A 61 10.03 5.99 18.80
CA ARG A 61 8.69 6.40 18.37
C ARG A 61 8.27 5.71 17.07
N ASN A 62 9.11 5.78 16.03
CA ASN A 62 8.80 5.21 14.72
C ASN A 62 8.79 3.68 14.73
N LEU A 63 9.74 3.06 15.45
CA LEU A 63 9.77 1.61 15.66
C LEU A 63 8.51 1.12 16.38
N PHE A 64 8.08 1.84 17.42
CA PHE A 64 6.86 1.52 18.16
C PHE A 64 5.63 1.63 17.26
N ILE A 65 5.47 2.75 16.53
CA ILE A 65 4.34 2.96 15.62
C ILE A 65 4.27 1.84 14.57
N MET A 66 5.40 1.51 13.94
CA MET A 66 5.46 0.47 12.91
C MET A 66 5.10 -0.91 13.46
N GLY A 67 5.71 -1.33 14.58
CA GLY A 67 5.43 -2.63 15.18
C GLY A 67 4.02 -2.75 15.73
N PHE A 68 3.55 -1.71 16.44
CA PHE A 68 2.22 -1.68 17.03
C PHE A 68 1.12 -1.66 15.96
N ALA A 69 1.30 -0.91 14.88
CA ALA A 69 0.33 -0.86 13.78
C ALA A 69 0.20 -2.20 13.05
N ILE A 70 1.31 -2.88 12.76
CA ILE A 70 1.31 -4.20 12.10
C ILE A 70 0.66 -5.25 12.99
N PHE A 71 1.05 -5.30 14.28
CA PHE A 71 0.49 -6.27 15.21
C PHE A 71 -1.02 -6.10 15.39
N ASN A 72 -1.49 -4.88 15.61
CA ASN A 72 -2.92 -4.61 15.78
C ASN A 72 -3.70 -4.78 14.47
N GLY A 73 -3.14 -4.36 13.33
CA GLY A 73 -3.78 -4.56 12.02
C GLY A 73 -4.03 -6.03 11.70
N LEU A 74 -3.09 -6.92 12.05
CA LEU A 74 -3.24 -8.37 11.86
C LEU A 74 -4.08 -9.06 12.95
N SER A 75 -4.10 -8.53 14.17
CA SER A 75 -4.88 -9.09 15.29
C SER A 75 -6.37 -8.76 15.16
N ILE A 76 -6.70 -7.50 14.85
CA ILE A 76 -8.07 -7.00 14.81
C ILE A 76 -8.90 -7.69 13.72
N GLN A 77 -8.33 -7.91 12.53
CA GLN A 77 -9.00 -8.60 11.42
C GLN A 77 -9.54 -9.99 11.79
N THR A 78 -8.91 -10.70 12.75
CA THR A 78 -9.37 -12.04 13.17
C THR A 78 -10.62 -12.00 14.05
N ARG A 79 -10.90 -10.82 14.64
CA ARG A 79 -12.03 -10.60 15.55
C ARG A 79 -13.19 -9.90 14.86
N LEU A 80 -12.92 -9.10 13.85
CA LEU A 80 -13.94 -8.41 13.05
C LEU A 80 -14.47 -9.34 11.96
N LYS A 81 -15.41 -10.20 12.33
CA LYS A 81 -16.17 -11.00 11.38
C LYS A 81 -17.41 -10.26 10.91
N MET A 82 -17.86 -10.59 9.71
CA MET A 82 -19.07 -10.03 9.13
C MET A 82 -20.27 -10.28 10.08
N PRO A 83 -21.14 -9.28 10.34
CA PRO A 83 -22.30 -9.41 11.23
C PRO A 83 -23.25 -10.56 10.84
N ALA A 84 -23.23 -10.97 9.57
CA ALA A 84 -24.02 -12.07 9.04
C ALA A 84 -23.69 -13.43 9.69
N GLU A 85 -22.44 -13.67 10.11
CA GLU A 85 -22.05 -14.92 10.78
C GLU A 85 -22.52 -14.99 12.23
N SER A 86 -22.72 -13.84 12.89
CA SER A 86 -23.05 -13.78 14.33
C SER A 86 -24.55 -13.56 14.63
N SER A 87 -25.35 -13.09 13.67
CA SER A 87 -26.72 -12.60 13.91
C SER A 87 -27.84 -13.48 13.34
N GLY A 88 -27.57 -14.74 12.98
CA GLY A 88 -28.63 -15.65 12.48
C GLY A 88 -29.35 -15.12 11.23
N GLY A 89 -28.62 -14.44 10.34
CA GLY A 89 -29.12 -14.01 9.04
C GLY A 89 -29.98 -12.74 9.01
N ARG A 90 -30.08 -11.98 10.11
CA ARG A 90 -30.95 -10.78 10.16
C ARG A 90 -30.31 -9.48 9.65
N ASP A 91 -28.99 -9.34 9.71
CA ASP A 91 -28.26 -8.15 9.24
C ASP A 91 -27.18 -8.51 8.22
N VAL A 92 -27.56 -9.20 7.15
CA VAL A 92 -26.67 -9.33 5.99
C VAL A 92 -26.72 -8.00 5.24
N PRO A 93 -25.59 -7.31 5.01
CA PRO A 93 -25.59 -6.11 4.20
C PRO A 93 -26.13 -6.43 2.80
N SER A 94 -27.33 -5.94 2.52
CA SER A 94 -28.10 -6.32 1.33
C SER A 94 -27.60 -5.64 0.06
N SER A 95 -26.75 -4.62 0.20
CA SER A 95 -26.17 -3.89 -0.92
C SER A 95 -24.70 -4.25 -1.12
N LEU A 96 -24.30 -4.42 -2.39
CA LEU A 96 -22.91 -4.62 -2.79
C LEU A 96 -21.98 -3.53 -2.21
N LEU A 97 -22.49 -2.30 -2.08
CA LEU A 97 -21.76 -1.19 -1.48
C LEU A 97 -21.37 -1.46 -0.02
N GLN A 98 -22.29 -1.98 0.80
CA GLN A 98 -22.02 -2.28 2.20
C GLN A 98 -21.01 -3.44 2.36
N LEU A 99 -21.05 -4.45 1.48
CA LEU A 99 -20.05 -5.52 1.45
C LEU A 99 -18.65 -4.96 1.14
N ILE A 100 -18.54 -4.13 0.09
CA ILE A 100 -17.26 -3.52 -0.31
C ILE A 100 -16.71 -2.63 0.81
N LEU A 101 -17.56 -1.82 1.44
CA LEU A 101 -17.16 -0.96 2.56
C LEU A 101 -16.70 -1.78 3.77
N TRP A 102 -17.41 -2.86 4.11
CA TRP A 102 -17.06 -3.73 5.22
C TRP A 102 -15.71 -4.42 4.99
N GLU A 103 -15.53 -5.09 3.85
CA GLU A 103 -14.28 -5.75 3.48
C GLU A 103 -13.12 -4.75 3.39
N GLY A 104 -13.40 -3.54 2.90
CA GLY A 104 -12.41 -2.45 2.88
C GLY A 104 -11.95 -2.04 4.26
N VAL A 105 -12.86 -1.94 5.24
CA VAL A 105 -12.54 -1.57 6.63
C VAL A 105 -11.82 -2.69 7.37
N VAL A 106 -12.21 -3.95 7.15
CA VAL A 106 -11.62 -5.11 7.86
C VAL A 106 -10.25 -5.51 7.28
N ASN A 107 -9.92 -5.07 6.06
CA ASN A 107 -8.65 -5.39 5.41
C ASN A 107 -7.44 -5.00 6.29
N PRO A 108 -6.50 -5.92 6.58
CA PRO A 108 -5.34 -5.67 7.44
C PRO A 108 -4.45 -4.53 6.96
N LEU A 109 -4.36 -4.31 5.64
CA LEU A 109 -3.59 -3.21 5.07
C LEU A 109 -4.19 -1.86 5.44
N VAL A 110 -5.52 -1.77 5.40
CA VAL A 110 -6.26 -0.55 5.74
C VAL A 110 -6.22 -0.32 7.25
N LEU A 111 -6.41 -1.36 8.05
CA LEU A 111 -6.30 -1.27 9.51
C LEU A 111 -4.88 -0.88 9.96
N CYS A 112 -3.85 -1.53 9.41
CA CYS A 112 -2.45 -1.21 9.71
C CYS A 112 -2.10 0.22 9.27
N GLY A 113 -2.43 0.60 8.04
CA GLY A 113 -2.15 1.93 7.52
C GLY A 113 -2.91 3.02 8.27
N GLY A 114 -4.20 2.81 8.52
CA GLY A 114 -5.04 3.75 9.28
C GLY A 114 -4.55 3.94 10.71
N LEU A 115 -4.20 2.86 11.40
CA LEU A 115 -3.65 2.93 12.76
C LEU A 115 -2.26 3.59 12.78
N ALA A 116 -1.39 3.30 11.79
CA ALA A 116 -0.10 3.96 11.67
C ALA A 116 -0.24 5.48 11.45
N LEU A 117 -1.20 5.92 10.63
CA LEU A 117 -1.50 7.33 10.41
C LEU A 117 -2.07 8.01 11.68
N LEU A 118 -2.99 7.33 12.37
CA LEU A 118 -3.54 7.81 13.64
C LEU A 118 -2.43 7.98 14.69
N LEU A 119 -1.51 7.03 14.78
CA LEU A 119 -0.42 7.10 15.74
C LEU A 119 0.65 8.11 15.33
N ASP A 120 0.94 8.29 14.04
CA ASP A 120 1.89 9.31 13.59
C ASP A 120 1.36 10.75 13.82
N THR A 121 0.04 10.94 13.81
CA THR A 121 -0.59 12.23 14.13
C THR A 121 -0.76 12.45 15.64
N THR A 122 -1.06 11.40 16.40
CA THR A 122 -1.30 11.49 17.86
C THR A 122 -0.01 11.57 18.66
N VAL A 123 1.05 10.85 18.26
CA VAL A 123 2.31 10.82 19.01
C VAL A 123 3.18 12.00 18.59
N PRO A 124 3.47 12.96 19.49
CA PRO A 124 4.33 14.09 19.17
C PRO A 124 5.76 13.64 18.88
N ALA A 125 6.43 14.33 17.96
CA ALA A 125 7.85 14.10 17.72
C ALA A 125 8.65 14.59 18.93
N SER A 126 9.54 13.74 19.43
CA SER A 126 10.32 14.03 20.65
C SER A 126 11.70 14.65 20.34
N GLY A 127 12.15 14.57 19.09
CA GLY A 127 13.50 15.00 18.67
C GLY A 127 13.62 16.45 18.17
N SER A 128 14.87 16.90 17.99
CA SER A 128 15.23 18.23 17.46
C SER A 128 14.76 18.50 16.03
N ASP A 129 14.58 17.45 15.21
CA ASP A 129 14.27 17.56 13.78
C ASP A 129 13.10 16.64 13.36
N PRO A 130 11.84 17.09 13.54
CA PRO A 130 10.63 16.30 13.23
C PRO A 130 10.52 15.90 11.75
N ILE A 131 11.05 16.74 10.87
CA ILE A 131 11.01 16.57 9.41
C ILE A 131 11.94 15.43 8.98
N GLU A 132 13.10 15.31 9.62
CA GLU A 132 14.04 14.22 9.34
C GLU A 132 13.54 12.90 9.95
N GLU A 133 13.00 12.95 11.17
CA GLU A 133 12.49 11.76 11.88
C GLU A 133 11.39 11.05 11.09
N ARG A 134 10.45 11.81 10.51
CA ARG A 134 9.34 11.26 9.71
C ARG A 134 9.73 10.91 8.25
N GLY A 135 10.96 11.19 7.84
CA GLY A 135 11.39 10.99 6.45
C GLY A 135 10.84 12.05 5.48
N LEU A 136 10.31 13.18 5.97
CA LEU A 136 9.82 14.26 5.12
C LEU A 136 10.94 15.02 4.39
N HIS A 137 12.18 14.87 4.86
CA HIS A 137 13.35 15.52 4.27
C HIS A 137 13.59 15.12 2.79
N ILE A 138 13.23 13.90 2.39
CA ILE A 138 13.36 13.45 0.98
C ILE A 138 12.39 14.19 0.04
N TRP A 139 11.26 14.67 0.55
CA TRP A 139 10.26 15.43 -0.22
C TRP A 139 10.59 16.92 -0.30
N ARG A 140 11.47 17.40 0.59
CA ARG A 140 11.95 18.79 0.62
C ARG A 140 13.23 19.00 -0.21
N ARG A 141 14.03 17.94 -0.41
CA ARG A 141 15.17 17.97 -1.33
C ARG A 141 14.69 17.80 -2.77
N GLU A 142 15.39 18.43 -3.72
CA GLU A 142 15.20 18.14 -5.15
C GLU A 142 15.33 16.63 -5.38
N PRO A 143 14.53 16.05 -6.31
CA PRO A 143 14.47 14.62 -6.50
C PRO A 143 15.85 14.07 -6.86
N ASN A 144 16.52 13.49 -5.87
CA ASN A 144 17.80 12.85 -6.04
C ASN A 144 17.59 11.65 -6.97
N GLU A 145 18.42 11.49 -8.01
CA GLU A 145 18.22 10.46 -9.06
C GLU A 145 17.92 9.08 -8.47
N ARG A 146 18.54 8.76 -7.33
CA ARG A 146 18.44 7.50 -6.57
C ARG A 146 17.02 7.06 -6.17
N TYR A 147 16.07 7.99 -6.04
CA TYR A 147 14.66 7.68 -5.72
C TYR A 147 13.74 7.79 -6.94
N GLN A 148 14.20 8.44 -8.01
CA GLN A 148 13.40 8.72 -9.19
C GLN A 148 13.07 7.44 -9.98
N HIS A 149 13.90 6.39 -9.87
CA HIS A 149 13.64 5.08 -10.49
C HIS A 149 12.60 4.24 -9.75
N VAL A 150 12.35 4.48 -8.46
CA VAL A 150 11.40 3.69 -7.65
C VAL A 150 9.96 4.14 -7.90
N PHE A 151 9.75 5.43 -8.17
CA PHE A 151 8.44 6.03 -8.40
C PHE A 151 8.27 6.56 -9.84
N PHE A 152 8.68 5.78 -10.84
CA PHE A 152 8.43 6.13 -12.24
C PHE A 152 6.93 6.01 -12.56
N LEU A 153 6.19 7.12 -12.47
CA LEU A 153 4.85 7.18 -13.06
C LEU A 153 4.97 7.03 -14.58
N PRO A 154 4.23 6.10 -15.22
CA PRO A 154 4.09 6.05 -16.66
C PRO A 154 3.75 7.44 -17.20
N HIS A 155 4.33 7.84 -18.33
CA HIS A 155 4.15 9.17 -18.93
C HIS A 155 2.70 9.69 -18.95
N PRO A 156 1.66 8.89 -19.28
CA PRO A 156 0.27 9.37 -19.23
C PRO A 156 -0.21 9.68 -17.80
N ILE A 157 0.19 8.87 -16.81
CA ILE A 157 -0.17 9.07 -15.41
C ILE A 157 0.59 10.26 -14.82
N ARG A 158 1.84 10.49 -15.24
CA ARG A 158 2.60 11.68 -14.84
C ARG A 158 1.94 12.96 -15.34
N GLN A 159 1.46 12.95 -16.58
CA GLN A 159 0.73 14.09 -17.14
C GLN A 159 -0.58 14.34 -16.38
N PHE A 160 -1.34 13.29 -16.10
CA PHE A 160 -2.58 13.39 -15.33
C PHE A 160 -2.34 13.86 -13.88
N ALA A 161 -1.40 13.24 -13.16
CA ALA A 161 -1.04 13.66 -11.80
C ALA A 161 -0.53 15.10 -11.76
N SER A 162 0.29 15.51 -12.75
CA SER A 162 0.73 16.90 -12.87
C SER A 162 -0.43 17.85 -13.13
N TRP A 163 -1.46 17.43 -13.87
CA TRP A 163 -2.65 18.22 -14.15
C TRP A 163 -3.53 18.36 -12.91
N CYS A 164 -3.77 17.26 -12.18
CA CYS A 164 -4.54 17.26 -10.92
C CYS A 164 -3.85 18.04 -9.79
N LEU A 165 -2.51 18.01 -9.71
CA LEU A 165 -1.75 18.69 -8.64
C LEU A 165 -1.36 20.13 -8.96
N ARG A 166 -1.63 20.62 -10.19
CA ARG A 166 -1.44 22.04 -10.56
C ARG A 166 -2.05 23.04 -9.57
N PRO A 167 -3.31 22.89 -9.12
CA PRO A 167 -3.90 23.81 -8.15
C PRO A 167 -3.17 23.77 -6.79
N PHE A 168 -2.70 22.60 -6.35
CA PHE A 168 -2.00 22.43 -5.07
C PHE A 168 -0.58 23.01 -5.07
N LYS A 169 0.16 22.83 -6.18
CA LYS A 169 1.49 23.46 -6.35
C LYS A 169 1.42 24.97 -6.28
N LYS A 170 0.35 25.56 -6.82
CA LYS A 170 0.14 27.01 -6.81
C LYS A 170 -0.16 27.55 -5.41
N ALA A 171 -0.78 26.75 -4.54
CA ALA A 171 -1.08 27.14 -3.15
C ALA A 171 0.11 26.95 -2.18
N SER A 172 1.04 26.02 -2.46
CA SER A 172 2.26 25.84 -1.68
C SER A 172 3.26 26.97 -1.90
N SER A 173 3.42 27.41 -3.16
CA SER A 173 4.37 28.47 -3.52
C SER A 173 4.08 29.83 -2.86
N THR A 174 2.83 30.09 -2.48
CA THR A 174 2.43 31.33 -1.82
C THR A 174 2.67 31.31 -0.31
N ARG A 175 2.85 30.11 0.28
CA ARG A 175 3.07 29.95 1.73
C ARG A 175 4.55 30.06 2.12
N ASP A 176 5.46 29.87 1.16
CA ASP A 176 6.91 30.04 1.34
C ASP A 176 7.38 31.49 1.09
N GLN A 177 6.47 32.41 0.74
CA GLN A 177 6.75 33.86 0.53
C GLN A 177 6.26 34.76 1.68
N CYS A 178 5.73 34.19 2.77
CA CYS A 178 5.38 34.90 4.00
C CYS A 178 6.23 34.40 5.17
#